data_AF-A0A978TJP4-F1
#
_entry.id   AF-A0A978TJP4-F1
#
_cell.length_a   1.000
_cell.length_b   1.000
_cell.length_c   1.000
_cell.angle_alpha   90.00
_cell.angle_beta   90.00
_cell.angle_gamma   90.00
#
_symmetry.space_group_name_H-M   'P 1'
#
loop_
_entity.id
_entity.type
_entity.pdbx_description
1 polymer ?
#
loop_
_entity_poly.entity_id
_entity_poly.type
_entity_poly.pdbx_seq_one_letter_code
_entity_poly.pdbx_strand_id
1 'polypeptide(L)'
;MRKKNALMNLLKRRGLTQRRFSELLSERWQPITGRTISLQAVGNWIHGRSVPKLEPIELAITIEVLDCSLTELVLAFEEIRKRSQSKDRIK
;
A
#
# COMPACT_ATOMS: atom_id res chain seq x y z
N MET A 1 8.75 -7.53 -18.59
CA MET A 1 8.95 -6.69 -17.38
C MET A 1 7.66 -6.67 -16.55
N ARG A 2 7.69 -6.97 -15.25
CA ARG A 2 6.50 -6.78 -14.39
C ARG A 2 6.20 -5.28 -14.35
N LYS A 3 5.03 -4.84 -14.85
CA LYS A 3 4.56 -3.45 -14.72
C LYS A 3 4.65 -3.05 -13.24
N LYS A 4 5.51 -2.08 -12.92
CA LYS A 4 5.58 -1.47 -11.58
C LYS A 4 4.19 -0.94 -11.24
N ASN A 5 3.61 -1.41 -10.15
CA ASN A 5 2.26 -1.03 -9.68
C ASN A 5 2.27 0.44 -9.22
N ALA A 6 1.19 1.19 -9.41
CA ALA A 6 1.01 2.56 -8.93
C ALA A 6 1.48 2.79 -7.49
N LEU A 7 1.25 1.85 -6.56
CA LEU A 7 1.75 1.98 -5.17
C LEU A 7 3.29 2.04 -5.10
N MET A 8 3.99 1.25 -5.91
CA MET A 8 5.45 1.32 -6.00
C MET A 8 5.93 2.65 -6.60
N ASN A 9 5.15 3.24 -7.50
CA ASN A 9 5.48 4.55 -8.06
C ASN A 9 5.31 5.66 -7.03
N LEU A 10 4.27 5.59 -6.18
CA LEU A 10 4.10 6.50 -5.04
C LEU A 10 5.29 6.44 -4.08
N LEU A 11 5.73 5.23 -3.70
CA LEU A 11 6.91 5.07 -2.85
C LEU A 11 8.17 5.72 -3.45
N LYS A 12 8.40 5.51 -4.75
CA LYS A 12 9.57 6.05 -5.43
C LYS A 12 9.58 7.57 -5.51
N ARG A 13 8.42 8.20 -5.74
CA ARG A 13 8.31 9.67 -5.74
C ARG A 13 8.73 10.27 -4.39
N ARG A 14 8.59 9.51 -3.31
CA ARG A 14 8.99 9.90 -1.95
C ARG A 14 10.34 9.37 -1.51
N GLY A 15 11.10 8.71 -2.41
CA GLY A 15 12.37 8.09 -2.04
C GLY A 15 12.23 6.96 -1.01
N LEU A 16 11.04 6.39 -0.85
CA LEU A 16 10.76 5.35 0.15
C LEU A 16 11.02 3.95 -0.40
N THR A 17 11.67 3.12 0.41
CA THR A 17 11.73 1.67 0.19
C THR A 17 10.50 0.99 0.79
N GLN A 18 10.20 -0.26 0.39
CA GLN A 18 9.11 -1.03 0.99
C GLN A 18 9.29 -1.21 2.51
N ARG A 19 10.55 -1.45 2.94
CA ARG A 19 10.92 -1.60 4.35
C ARG A 19 10.67 -0.30 5.10
N ARG A 20 11.19 0.82 4.60
CA ARG A 20 11.02 2.10 5.29
C ARG A 20 9.56 2.51 5.37
N PHE A 21 8.79 2.20 4.32
CA PHE A 21 7.34 2.44 4.33
C PHE A 21 6.61 1.59 5.37
N SER A 22 6.91 0.29 5.49
CA SER A 22 6.30 -0.56 6.53
C SER A 22 6.65 -0.11 7.95
N GLU A 23 7.89 0.34 8.16
CA GLU A 23 8.34 0.89 9.44
C GLU A 23 7.58 2.17 9.79
N LEU A 24 7.55 3.15 8.87
CA LEU A 24 6.85 4.42 9.07
C LEU A 24 5.35 4.25 9.33
N LEU A 25 4.69 3.36 8.58
CA LEU A 25 3.28 3.06 8.84
C LEU A 25 3.10 2.42 10.21
N SER A 26 3.93 1.46 10.61
CA SER A 26 3.83 0.83 11.93
C SER A 26 4.10 1.84 13.05
N GLU A 27 5.12 2.69 12.92
CA GLU A 27 5.46 3.77 13.85
C GLU A 27 4.29 4.73 14.06
N ARG A 28 3.55 5.07 12.99
CA ARG A 28 2.41 6.01 13.07
C ARG A 28 1.07 5.36 13.39
N TRP A 29 0.82 4.13 12.95
CA TRP A 29 -0.43 3.42 13.21
C TRP A 29 -0.51 2.90 14.65
N GLN A 30 0.56 2.28 15.14
CA GLN A 30 0.57 1.63 16.44
C GLN A 30 0.06 2.51 17.60
N PRO A 31 0.49 3.77 17.75
CA PRO A 31 0.01 4.61 18.86
C PRO A 31 -1.48 5.01 18.76
N ILE A 32 -2.10 4.92 17.57
CA ILE A 32 -3.46 5.40 17.32
C ILE A 32 -4.45 4.23 17.19
N THR A 33 -4.06 3.16 16.49
CA THR A 33 -4.94 2.04 16.16
C THR A 33 -4.53 0.73 16.83
N GLY A 34 -3.34 0.68 17.44
CA GLY A 34 -2.75 -0.55 17.96
C GLY A 34 -2.29 -1.53 16.87
N ARG A 35 -2.45 -1.20 15.58
CA ARG A 35 -2.08 -2.07 14.46
C ARG A 35 -0.71 -1.72 13.92
N THR A 36 0.02 -2.74 13.48
CA THR A 36 1.28 -2.61 12.75
C THR A 36 1.17 -3.28 11.39
N ILE A 37 2.13 -2.99 10.50
CA ILE A 37 2.19 -3.60 9.19
C ILE A 37 3.56 -4.20 8.92
N SER A 38 3.58 -5.46 8.50
CA SER A 38 4.82 -6.13 8.14
C SER A 38 5.31 -5.74 6.74
N LEU A 39 6.62 -5.85 6.53
CA LEU A 39 7.21 -5.73 5.18
C LEU A 39 6.57 -6.72 4.19
N GLN A 40 6.21 -7.92 4.63
CA GLN A 40 5.54 -8.91 3.80
C GLN A 40 4.15 -8.43 3.35
N ALA A 41 3.37 -7.79 4.23
CA ALA A 41 2.06 -7.23 3.89
C ALA A 41 2.19 -6.13 2.82
N VAL A 42 3.12 -5.19 3.00
CA VAL A 42 3.45 -4.16 1.98
C VAL A 42 3.88 -4.81 0.65
N GLY A 43 4.73 -5.83 0.72
CA GLY A 43 5.13 -6.61 -0.45
C GLY A 43 3.93 -7.25 -1.15
N ASN A 44 2.98 -7.80 -0.42
CA ASN A 44 1.77 -8.40 -0.99
C ASN A 44 0.89 -7.36 -1.69
N TRP A 45 0.78 -6.14 -1.15
CA TRP A 45 0.07 -5.04 -1.79
C TRP A 45 0.69 -4.68 -3.13
N ILE A 46 2.00 -4.40 -3.12
CA ILE A 46 2.76 -3.99 -4.32
C ILE A 46 2.63 -5.03 -5.45
N HIS A 47 2.66 -6.31 -5.10
CA HIS A 47 2.59 -7.41 -6.06
C HIS A 47 1.16 -7.82 -6.45
N GLY A 48 0.13 -7.13 -5.96
CA GLY A 48 -1.27 -7.48 -6.22
C GLY A 48 -1.60 -8.89 -5.74
N ARG A 49 -1.10 -9.25 -4.55
CA ARG A 49 -1.41 -10.54 -3.87
C ARG A 49 -2.48 -10.36 -2.79
N SER A 50 -2.63 -9.14 -2.27
CA SER A 50 -3.70 -8.79 -1.34
C SER A 50 -4.07 -7.32 -1.51
N VAL A 51 -5.37 -7.02 -1.31
CA VAL A 51 -5.87 -5.64 -1.28
C VAL A 51 -5.72 -5.10 0.15
N PRO A 52 -5.18 -3.88 0.34
CA PRO A 52 -5.11 -3.25 1.66
C PRO A 52 -6.51 -3.07 2.26
N LYS A 53 -6.66 -3.42 3.54
CA LYS A 53 -7.86 -3.14 4.34
C LYS A 53 -7.47 -2.15 5.43
N LEU A 54 -7.76 -0.88 5.17
CA LEU A 54 -7.40 0.23 6.03
C LEU A 54 -8.66 0.83 6.65
N GLU A 55 -8.61 1.09 7.94
CA GLU A 55 -9.58 1.96 8.61
C GLU A 55 -9.40 3.41 8.12
N PRO A 56 -10.40 4.30 8.25
CA PRO A 56 -10.30 5.69 7.80
C PRO A 56 -9.07 6.43 8.33
N ILE A 57 -8.71 6.20 9.60
CA ILE A 57 -7.52 6.80 10.22
C ILE A 57 -6.21 6.24 9.65
N GLU A 58 -6.17 4.93 9.36
CA GLU A 58 -5.00 4.29 8.74
C GLU A 58 -4.80 4.80 7.32
N LEU A 59 -5.90 5.04 6.60
CA LEU A 59 -5.91 5.63 5.27
C LEU A 59 -5.35 7.07 5.31
N ALA A 60 -5.80 7.90 6.24
CA ALA A 60 -5.30 9.27 6.42
C ALA A 60 -3.80 9.30 6.71
N ILE A 61 -3.33 8.47 7.64
CA ILE A 61 -1.89 8.36 7.96
C ILE A 61 -1.11 7.86 6.73
N THR A 62 -1.66 6.92 5.98
CA THR A 62 -0.99 6.39 4.77
C THR A 62 -0.83 7.47 3.71
N ILE A 63 -1.85 8.31 3.54
CA ILE A 63 -1.83 9.49 2.67
C ILE A 63 -0.71 10.45 3.09
N GLU A 64 -0.61 10.77 4.38
CA GLU A 64 0.45 11.64 4.90
C GLU A 64 1.85 11.07 4.69
N VAL A 65 2.05 9.78 4.95
CA VAL A 65 3.36 9.12 4.79
C VAL A 65 3.79 9.08 3.32
N LEU A 66 2.85 8.85 2.41
CA LEU A 66 3.10 8.87 0.98
C LEU A 66 3.10 10.28 0.39
N ASP A 67 2.70 11.27 1.19
CA ASP A 67 2.39 12.64 0.77
C ASP A 67 1.70 12.63 -0.60
N CYS A 68 0.54 11.99 -0.67
CA CYS A 68 -0.22 11.86 -1.91
C CYS A 68 -1.67 12.31 -1.73
N SER A 69 -2.41 12.50 -2.81
CA SER A 69 -3.85 12.71 -2.71
C SER A 69 -4.59 11.41 -2.38
N LEU A 70 -5.76 11.52 -1.75
CA LEU A 70 -6.68 10.38 -1.60
C LEU A 70 -6.94 9.69 -2.94
N THR A 71 -7.14 10.46 -4.00
CA THR A 71 -7.37 9.95 -5.36
C THR A 71 -6.21 9.09 -5.85
N GLU A 72 -4.97 9.53 -5.69
CA GLU A 72 -3.79 8.75 -6.09
C GLU A 72 -3.69 7.44 -5.32
N LEU A 73 -3.97 7.44 -4.02
CA LEU A 73 -3.95 6.24 -3.21
C LEU A 73 -5.05 5.25 -3.61
N VAL A 74 -6.27 5.75 -3.83
CA VAL A 74 -7.42 4.95 -4.27
C VAL A 74 -7.15 4.34 -5.65
N LEU A 75 -6.61 5.09 -6.59
CA LEU A 75 -6.22 4.58 -7.90
C LEU A 75 -5.15 3.48 -7.79
N ALA A 76 -4.19 3.65 -6.89
CA ALA A 76 -3.18 2.61 -6.63
C ALA A 76 -3.80 1.34 -6.06
N PHE A 77 -4.74 1.45 -5.12
CA PHE A 77 -5.42 0.29 -4.52
C PHE A 77 -6.40 -0.38 -5.50
N GLU A 78 -7.02 0.38 -6.38
CA GLU A 78 -7.86 -0.15 -7.45
C GLU A 78 -7.04 -0.96 -8.46
N GLU A 79 -5.83 -0.51 -8.81
CA GLU A 79 -4.92 -1.29 -9.63
C GLU A 79 -4.51 -2.61 -8.96
N ILE A 80 -4.24 -2.58 -7.64
CA ILE A 80 -3.96 -3.78 -6.83
C ILE A 80 -5.14 -4.75 -6.91
N ARG A 81 -6.37 -4.26 -6.73
CA ARG A 81 -7.62 -5.06 -6.79
C ARG A 81 -7.83 -5.73 -8.14
N LYS A 82 -7.65 -4.98 -9.24
CA LYS A 82 -7.75 -5.53 -10.60
C LYS A 82 -6.72 -6.64 -10.82
N ARG A 83 -5.49 -6.44 -10.37
CA ARG A 83 -4.40 -7.44 -10.49
C ARG A 83 -4.62 -8.69 -9.63
N SER A 84 -5.25 -8.58 -8.47
CA SER A 84 -5.59 -9.76 -7.66
C SER A 84 -6.68 -10.60 -8.33
N GLN A 85 -7.73 -9.96 -8.85
CA GLN A 85 -8.84 -10.66 -9.52
C GLN A 85 -8.45 -11.35 -10.84
N SER A 86 -7.50 -10.78 -11.60
CA SER A 86 -7.03 -11.42 -12.84
C SER A 86 -6.27 -12.73 -12.61
N LYS A 87 -5.70 -12.95 -11.42
CA LYS A 87 -5.01 -14.21 -11.10
C LYS A 87 -5.96 -15.34 -10.76
N ASP A 88 -7.17 -15.02 -10.28
CA ASP A 88 -8.18 -16.02 -9.93
C ASP A 88 -8.95 -16.55 -11.16
N ARG A 89 -8.84 -15.88 -12.32
CA ARG A 89 -9.50 -16.29 -13.58
C ARG A 89 -8.73 -17.32 -14.42
N ILE A 90 -7.55 -17.77 -13.99
CA ILE A 90 -6.70 -18.74 -14.71
C ILE A 90 -6.62 -20.07 -13.93
N LYS A 91 -7.71 -20.47 -13.27
CA LYS A 91 -7.84 -21.79 -12.66
C LYS A 91 -9.04 -22.52 -13.23
#